data_AF-A0A8X8W9M5-F1
#
_entry.id   AF-A0A8X8W9M5-F1
#
_cell.length_a   1.000
_cell.length_b   1.000
_cell.length_c   1.000
_cell.angle_alpha   90.00
_cell.angle_beta   90.00
_cell.angle_gamma   90.00
#
_symmetry.space_group_name_H-M   'P 1'
#
loop_
_entity.id
_entity.type
_entity.pdbx_description
1 polymer ?
#
loop_
_entity_poly.entity_id
_entity_poly.type
_entity_poly.pdbx_seq_one_letter_code
_entity_poly.pdbx_strand_id
1 'polypeptide(L)'
;MIKINVNDEYLCAVRTKSFADFFVHAQLLLVPSSPSDLLLNPSQETIASLLKSSGNSRELNSILLDYFSISAEASHLCTNILKTLIHLQTIYRSISNDQIIDPNTISYLLESPLPSGLDRRGFGEIQERQARVLQRLRSSRKKMAGKLRVLEFVWGCDRVMRGVVEQLDVAAKGVYILKRDFDTIGRAVERMGGEIEHDRAMMERGRSVEVLKESEFGVSRQAEELEEHVYLCLLTINRARAMVVREICRSSMT
;
A
#
# COMPACT_ATOMS: atom_id res chain seq x y z
N MET A 1 19.76 -34.97 -3.79
CA MET A 1 18.68 -34.41 -4.64
C MET A 1 18.32 -33.06 -4.07
N ILE A 2 18.79 -31.97 -4.69
CA ILE A 2 18.45 -30.61 -4.28
C ILE A 2 16.98 -30.41 -4.67
N LYS A 3 16.08 -30.31 -3.68
CA LYS A 3 14.71 -29.88 -3.91
C LYS A 3 14.78 -28.41 -4.31
N ILE A 4 14.73 -28.17 -5.61
CA ILE A 4 14.51 -26.83 -6.13
C ILE A 4 13.09 -26.45 -5.69
N ASN A 5 13.01 -25.54 -4.72
CA ASN A 5 11.74 -24.97 -4.31
C ASN A 5 11.28 -24.07 -5.46
N VAL A 6 10.31 -24.54 -6.23
CA VAL A 6 9.75 -23.83 -7.40
C VAL A 6 9.25 -22.44 -7.00
N ASN A 7 8.88 -22.25 -5.73
CA ASN A 7 8.54 -20.95 -5.20
C ASN A 7 9.76 -20.02 -5.14
N ASP A 8 10.92 -20.48 -4.69
CA ASP A 8 12.14 -19.65 -4.63
C ASP A 8 12.66 -19.27 -6.03
N GLU A 9 12.55 -20.18 -7.00
CA GLU A 9 12.90 -19.90 -8.39
C GLU A 9 11.92 -18.92 -9.05
N TYR A 10 10.62 -19.04 -8.75
CA TYR A 10 9.58 -18.07 -9.15
C TYR A 10 9.79 -16.69 -8.51
N LEU A 11 10.11 -16.64 -7.21
CA LEU A 11 10.43 -15.42 -6.48
C LEU A 11 11.70 -14.76 -7.04
N CYS A 12 12.71 -15.53 -7.44
CA CYS A 12 13.90 -15.00 -8.10
C CYS A 12 13.65 -14.56 -9.55
N ALA A 13 12.74 -15.19 -10.29
CA ALA A 13 12.42 -14.87 -11.68
C ALA A 13 11.59 -13.58 -11.84
N VAL A 14 10.73 -13.25 -10.87
CA VAL A 14 9.85 -12.08 -10.92
C VAL A 14 10.49 -10.84 -10.28
N ARG A 15 11.48 -11.02 -9.39
CA ARG A 15 12.04 -9.94 -8.57
C ARG A 15 13.32 -9.39 -9.20
N THR A 16 13.22 -8.20 -9.76
CA THR A 16 14.41 -7.40 -10.08
C THR A 16 15.23 -7.15 -8.81
N LYS A 17 16.55 -6.89 -8.94
CA LYS A 17 17.43 -6.55 -7.80
C LYS A 17 16.84 -5.44 -6.91
N SER A 18 16.18 -4.46 -7.52
CA SER A 18 15.45 -3.37 -6.85
C SER A 18 14.28 -3.84 -5.97
N PHE A 19 13.60 -4.92 -6.33
CA PHE A 19 12.53 -5.49 -5.50
C PHE A 19 13.11 -6.23 -4.30
N ALA A 20 14.15 -7.04 -4.50
CA ALA A 20 14.80 -7.78 -3.42
C ALA A 20 15.41 -6.83 -2.37
N ASP A 21 16.12 -5.78 -2.82
CA ASP A 21 16.70 -4.77 -1.93
C ASP A 21 15.60 -4.03 -1.15
N PHE A 22 14.48 -3.68 -1.81
CA PHE A 22 13.34 -3.03 -1.15
C PHE A 22 12.61 -3.96 -0.18
N PHE A 23 12.46 -5.24 -0.52
CA PHE A 23 11.82 -6.24 0.31
C PHE A 23 12.58 -6.43 1.62
N VAL A 24 13.91 -6.56 1.55
CA VAL A 24 14.78 -6.60 2.75
C VAL A 24 14.65 -5.32 3.56
N HIS A 25 14.60 -4.16 2.90
CA HIS A 25 14.49 -2.87 3.58
C HIS A 25 13.12 -2.67 4.24
N ALA A 26 12.03 -3.07 3.59
CA ALA A 26 10.68 -3.00 4.11
C ALA A 26 10.46 -4.02 5.25
N GLN A 27 11.09 -5.20 5.19
CA GLN A 27 11.11 -6.15 6.30
C GLN A 27 11.83 -5.58 7.54
N LEU A 28 12.96 -4.89 7.36
CA LEU A 28 13.68 -4.22 8.45
C LEU A 28 12.89 -3.05 9.08
N LEU A 29 11.94 -2.47 8.35
CA LEU A 29 11.11 -1.34 8.80
C LEU A 29 9.77 -1.76 9.42
N LEU A 30 9.43 -3.06 9.41
CA LEU A 30 8.28 -3.61 10.13
C LEU A 30 8.55 -3.82 11.63
N VAL A 31 9.71 -3.38 12.13
CA VAL A 31 9.98 -3.27 13.57
C VAL A 31 8.94 -2.32 14.19
N PRO A 32 8.31 -2.68 15.32
CA PRO A 32 7.16 -1.97 15.91
C PRO A 32 7.35 -0.46 16.17
N SER A 33 8.57 0.05 16.09
CA SER A 33 8.96 1.45 16.36
C SER A 33 9.30 2.29 15.12
N SER A 34 9.23 1.77 13.89
CA SER A 34 9.56 2.56 12.69
C SER A 34 8.37 3.37 12.13
N PRO A 35 8.48 4.71 12.03
CA PRO A 35 7.45 5.57 11.42
C PRO A 35 7.20 5.20 9.96
N SER A 36 5.92 5.17 9.53
CA SER A 36 5.54 4.96 8.13
C SER A 36 6.15 6.00 7.16
N ASP A 37 6.59 7.15 7.68
CA ASP A 37 7.25 8.22 6.92
C ASP A 37 8.68 7.86 6.50
N LEU A 38 9.35 6.92 7.19
CA LEU A 38 10.68 6.41 6.79
C LEU A 38 10.64 5.55 5.52
N LEU A 39 9.46 5.04 5.15
CA LEU A 39 9.29 4.31 3.89
C LEU A 39 9.26 5.26 2.69
N LEU A 40 8.86 6.51 2.87
CA LEU A 40 8.61 7.43 1.77
C LEU A 40 9.89 8.08 1.29
N ASN A 41 10.20 7.91 0.00
CA ASN A 41 11.33 8.55 -0.65
C ASN A 41 10.86 9.49 -1.78
N PRO A 42 11.00 10.82 -1.65
CA PRO A 42 11.43 11.56 -0.45
C PRO A 42 10.34 11.60 0.64
N SER A 43 10.73 11.94 1.88
CA SER A 43 9.82 11.99 3.04
C SER A 43 8.78 13.10 2.90
N GLN A 44 7.67 13.00 3.63
CA GLN A 44 6.57 13.96 3.53
C GLN A 44 6.94 15.37 4.01
N GLU A 45 7.85 15.48 4.99
CA GLU A 45 8.33 16.75 5.53
C GLU A 45 9.11 17.57 4.50
N THR A 46 9.90 16.91 3.63
CA THR A 46 10.71 17.57 2.60
C THR A 46 9.87 18.14 1.45
N ILE A 47 8.64 17.63 1.24
CA ILE A 47 7.80 18.05 0.11
C ILE A 47 7.36 19.51 0.22
N ALA A 48 6.98 19.96 1.41
CA ALA A 48 6.42 21.30 1.59
C ALA A 48 7.46 22.40 1.35
N SER A 49 8.71 22.19 1.78
CA SER A 49 9.81 23.12 1.51
C SER A 49 10.22 23.11 0.04
N LEU A 50 10.32 21.92 -0.58
CA LEU A 50 10.63 21.75 -2.00
C LEU A 50 9.64 22.48 -2.91
N LEU A 51 8.33 22.31 -2.66
CA LEU A 51 7.31 22.96 -3.49
C LEU A 51 7.31 24.49 -3.31
N LYS A 52 7.60 24.99 -2.11
CA LYS A 52 7.76 26.43 -1.87
C LYS A 52 8.91 27.04 -2.67
N SER A 53 10.01 26.31 -2.87
CA SER A 53 11.17 26.77 -3.63
C SER A 53 11.09 26.51 -5.13
N SER A 54 10.07 25.80 -5.62
CA SER A 54 10.04 25.27 -7.00
C SER A 54 9.68 26.27 -8.12
N GLY A 55 9.42 27.54 -7.80
CA GLY A 55 8.94 28.54 -8.77
C GLY A 55 7.54 28.26 -9.36
N ASN A 56 6.90 27.16 -8.96
CA ASN A 56 5.59 26.73 -9.43
C ASN A 56 4.45 27.68 -9.01
N SER A 57 3.38 27.70 -9.81
CA SER A 57 2.14 28.41 -9.45
C SER A 57 1.46 27.82 -8.22
N ARG A 58 0.67 28.63 -7.51
CA ARG A 58 -0.09 28.19 -6.32
C ARG A 58 -1.03 27.02 -6.64
N GLU A 59 -1.69 27.05 -7.80
CA GLU A 59 -2.58 25.95 -8.22
C GLU A 59 -1.80 24.65 -8.48
N LEU A 60 -0.65 24.71 -9.16
CA LEU A 60 0.17 23.54 -9.43
C LEU A 60 0.68 22.92 -8.13
N ASN A 61 1.20 23.75 -7.22
CA ASN A 61 1.65 23.29 -5.90
C ASN A 61 0.52 22.66 -5.09
N SER A 62 -0.72 23.16 -5.19
CA SER A 62 -1.87 22.53 -4.55
C SER A 62 -2.15 21.13 -5.11
N ILE A 63 -2.07 20.94 -6.43
CA ILE A 63 -2.27 19.63 -7.08
C ILE A 63 -1.15 18.64 -6.69
N LEU A 64 0.10 19.10 -6.66
CA LEU A 64 1.24 18.27 -6.26
C LEU A 64 1.20 17.91 -4.77
N LEU A 65 0.79 18.83 -3.89
CA LEU A 65 0.55 18.54 -2.48
C LEU A 65 -0.54 17.48 -2.29
N ASP A 66 -1.65 17.59 -3.03
CA ASP A 66 -2.71 16.56 -3.04
C ASP A 66 -2.13 15.18 -3.42
N TYR A 67 -1.30 15.12 -4.46
CA TYR A 67 -0.62 13.88 -4.87
C TYR A 67 0.25 13.30 -3.76
N PHE A 68 1.17 14.09 -3.19
CA PHE A 68 2.07 13.60 -2.15
C PHE A 68 1.31 13.20 -0.89
N SER A 69 0.27 13.94 -0.51
CA SER A 69 -0.62 13.59 0.61
C SER A 69 -1.30 12.24 0.39
N ILE A 70 -1.90 12.02 -0.79
CA ILE A 70 -2.56 10.75 -1.11
C ILE A 70 -1.56 9.59 -1.11
N SER A 71 -0.36 9.79 -1.66
CA SER A 71 0.67 8.74 -1.68
C SER A 71 1.19 8.39 -0.27
N ALA A 72 1.22 9.35 0.66
CA ALA A 72 1.59 9.10 2.05
C ALA A 72 0.49 8.33 2.79
N GLU A 73 -0.78 8.72 2.61
CA GLU A 73 -1.93 7.97 3.15
C GLU A 73 -1.95 6.53 2.63
N ALA A 74 -1.69 6.35 1.33
CA ALA A 74 -1.56 5.05 0.69
C ALA A 74 -0.46 4.18 1.33
N SER A 75 0.73 4.74 1.56
CA SER A 75 1.85 4.03 2.21
C SER A 75 1.51 3.61 3.64
N HIS A 76 0.86 4.49 4.39
CA HIS A 76 0.45 4.18 5.75
C HIS A 76 -0.62 3.06 5.78
N LEU A 77 -1.56 3.05 4.83
CA LEU A 77 -2.51 1.95 4.71
C LEU A 77 -1.82 0.62 4.34
N CYS A 78 -0.84 0.65 3.43
CA CYS A 78 -0.03 -0.53 3.10
C CYS A 78 0.69 -1.08 4.35
N THR A 79 1.29 -0.21 5.17
CA THR A 79 1.92 -0.60 6.44
C THR A 79 0.92 -1.28 7.39
N ASN A 80 -0.30 -0.73 7.51
CA ASN A 80 -1.33 -1.31 8.38
C ASN A 80 -1.82 -2.67 7.87
N ILE A 81 -1.91 -2.84 6.55
CA ILE A 81 -2.21 -4.14 5.94
C ILE A 81 -1.10 -5.14 6.27
N LEU A 82 0.18 -4.81 6.08
CA LEU A 82 1.29 -5.73 6.41
C LEU A 82 1.29 -6.15 7.89
N LYS A 83 1.10 -5.19 8.82
CA LYS A 83 0.96 -5.51 10.25
C LYS A 83 -0.19 -6.46 10.53
N THR A 84 -1.28 -6.33 9.78
CA THR A 84 -2.45 -7.19 9.89
C THR A 84 -2.16 -8.61 9.42
N LEU A 85 -1.48 -8.75 8.29
CA LEU A 85 -1.09 -10.05 7.73
C LEU A 85 -0.16 -10.82 8.66
N ILE A 86 0.85 -10.15 9.20
CA ILE A 86 1.80 -10.76 10.14
C ILE A 86 1.08 -11.26 11.39
N HIS A 87 0.13 -10.46 11.92
CA HIS A 87 -0.66 -10.84 13.09
C HIS A 87 -1.52 -12.08 12.83
N LEU A 88 -2.24 -12.11 11.70
CA LEU A 88 -3.07 -13.24 11.30
C LEU A 88 -2.24 -14.50 11.08
N GLN A 89 -1.16 -14.42 10.30
CA GLN A 89 -0.26 -15.55 10.09
C GLN A 89 0.27 -16.10 11.41
N THR A 90 0.56 -15.23 12.39
CA THR A 90 0.98 -15.66 13.73
C THR A 90 -0.13 -16.42 14.44
N ILE A 91 -1.37 -15.92 14.42
CA ILE A 91 -2.52 -16.60 15.04
C ILE A 91 -2.73 -17.99 14.42
N TYR A 92 -2.88 -18.06 13.09
CA TYR A 92 -3.16 -19.32 12.40
C TYR A 92 -2.04 -20.34 12.59
N ARG A 93 -0.77 -19.90 12.56
CA ARG A 93 0.38 -20.76 12.85
C ARG A 93 0.39 -21.28 14.29
N SER A 94 0.01 -20.46 15.27
CA SER A 94 -0.08 -20.89 16.67
C SER A 94 -1.23 -21.87 16.89
N ILE A 95 -2.35 -21.71 16.17
CA ILE A 95 -3.46 -22.67 16.17
C ILE A 95 -3.05 -24.01 15.55
N SER A 96 -2.38 -23.97 14.39
CA SER A 96 -1.89 -25.17 13.69
C SER A 96 -0.90 -25.97 14.52
N ASN A 97 -0.02 -25.28 15.26
CA ASN A 97 0.98 -25.89 16.14
C ASN A 97 0.46 -26.29 17.54
N ASP A 98 -0.86 -26.30 17.78
CA ASP A 98 -1.46 -26.62 19.09
C ASP A 98 -1.00 -25.72 20.26
N GLN A 99 -0.46 -24.54 19.96
CA GLN A 99 -0.02 -23.58 20.98
C GLN A 99 -1.20 -22.81 21.59
N ILE A 100 -2.32 -22.73 20.87
CA ILE A 100 -3.57 -22.12 21.33
C ILE A 100 -4.66 -23.17 21.23
N ILE A 101 -5.16 -23.59 22.39
CA ILE A 101 -6.12 -24.72 22.49
C ILE A 101 -7.51 -24.23 22.91
N ASP A 102 -7.61 -23.07 23.56
CA ASP A 102 -8.89 -22.55 24.06
C ASP A 102 -9.67 -21.79 22.95
N PRO A 103 -10.88 -22.28 22.58
CA PRO A 103 -11.74 -21.62 21.58
C PRO A 103 -12.06 -20.16 21.89
N ASN A 104 -12.21 -19.81 23.17
CA ASN A 104 -12.52 -18.43 23.57
C ASN A 104 -11.31 -17.50 23.33
N THR A 105 -10.10 -17.99 23.59
CA THR A 105 -8.85 -17.28 23.29
C THR A 105 -8.66 -17.09 21.79
N ILE A 106 -8.98 -18.09 20.97
CA ILE A 106 -8.95 -17.99 19.50
C ILE A 106 -9.97 -16.95 19.00
N SER A 107 -11.21 -17.02 19.49
CA SER A 107 -12.25 -16.03 19.16
C SER A 107 -11.80 -14.63 19.54
N TYR A 108 -11.25 -14.46 20.76
CA TYR A 108 -10.73 -13.19 21.23
C TYR A 108 -9.55 -12.69 20.39
N LEU A 109 -8.64 -13.55 19.93
CA LEU A 109 -7.50 -13.15 19.09
C LEU A 109 -7.93 -12.78 17.67
N LEU A 110 -8.90 -13.47 17.10
CA LEU A 110 -9.55 -13.09 15.83
C LEU A 110 -10.42 -11.83 15.99
N GLU A 111 -10.91 -11.54 17.21
CA GLU A 111 -11.63 -10.32 17.59
C GLU A 111 -10.73 -9.16 18.00
N SER A 112 -9.47 -9.43 18.36
CA SER A 112 -8.60 -8.46 19.03
C SER A 112 -8.19 -7.33 18.09
N PRO A 113 -7.99 -6.12 18.62
CA PRO A 113 -7.46 -5.01 17.85
C PRO A 113 -6.11 -5.40 17.25
N LEU A 114 -6.02 -5.34 15.92
CA LEU A 114 -4.76 -5.51 15.21
C LEU A 114 -3.73 -4.50 15.75
N PRO A 115 -2.42 -4.83 15.73
CA PRO A 115 -1.38 -4.00 16.32
C PRO A 115 -1.25 -2.66 15.56
N SER A 116 -2.09 -1.68 15.94
CA SER A 116 -2.08 -0.25 15.56
C SER A 116 -3.32 0.53 16.04
N GLY A 117 -4.22 -0.06 16.85
CA GLY A 117 -5.43 0.62 17.32
C GLY A 117 -6.60 0.57 16.34
N LEU A 118 -6.62 -0.43 15.46
CA LEU A 118 -7.78 -0.75 14.62
C LEU A 118 -8.79 -1.52 15.48
N ASP A 119 -9.99 -0.96 15.67
CA ASP A 119 -11.06 -1.53 16.50
C ASP A 119 -11.63 -2.82 15.84
N ARG A 120 -12.57 -3.48 16.54
CA ARG A 120 -13.41 -4.70 16.30
C ARG A 120 -13.82 -5.08 14.85
N ARG A 121 -13.46 -4.27 13.86
CA ARG A 121 -13.69 -4.35 12.40
C ARG A 121 -12.40 -4.17 11.59
N GLY A 122 -11.30 -4.84 11.96
CA GLY A 122 -9.98 -4.63 11.35
C GLY A 122 -9.98 -4.54 9.80
N PHE A 123 -10.59 -5.50 9.12
CA PHE A 123 -10.73 -5.47 7.67
C PHE A 123 -11.74 -4.44 7.16
N GLY A 124 -12.84 -4.20 7.87
CA GLY A 124 -13.82 -3.18 7.50
C GLY A 124 -13.24 -1.76 7.55
N GLU A 125 -12.39 -1.47 8.53
CA GLU A 125 -11.68 -0.19 8.64
C GLU A 125 -10.59 -0.05 7.57
N ILE A 126 -9.87 -1.13 7.25
CA ILE A 126 -8.95 -1.17 6.11
C ILE A 126 -9.71 -0.93 4.80
N GLN A 127 -10.84 -1.57 4.58
CA GLN A 127 -11.68 -1.41 3.40
C GLN A 127 -12.24 0.00 3.27
N GLU A 128 -12.73 0.60 4.35
CA GLU A 128 -13.21 1.98 4.34
C GLU A 128 -12.08 2.94 3.96
N ARG A 129 -10.89 2.77 4.55
CA ARG A 129 -9.71 3.59 4.24
C ARG A 129 -9.23 3.36 2.81
N GLN A 130 -9.28 2.13 2.30
CA GLN A 130 -8.99 1.82 0.89
C GLN A 130 -9.96 2.54 -0.04
N ALA A 131 -11.26 2.51 0.26
CA ALA A 131 -12.29 3.21 -0.51
C ALA A 131 -12.07 4.73 -0.51
N ARG A 132 -11.70 5.31 0.64
CA ARG A 132 -11.32 6.73 0.76
C ARG A 132 -10.10 7.07 -0.09
N VAL A 133 -9.02 6.29 -0.01
CA VAL A 133 -7.80 6.48 -0.84
C VAL A 133 -8.16 6.39 -2.33
N LEU A 134 -8.94 5.38 -2.74
CA LEU A 134 -9.40 5.23 -4.13
C LEU A 134 -10.25 6.42 -4.60
N GLN A 135 -11.14 6.93 -3.76
CA GLN A 135 -11.94 8.12 -4.08
C GLN A 135 -11.04 9.35 -4.26
N ARG A 136 -10.06 9.56 -3.38
CA ARG A 136 -9.10 10.67 -3.48
C ARG A 136 -8.24 10.56 -4.74
N LEU A 137 -7.74 9.37 -5.08
CA LEU A 137 -7.00 9.11 -6.31
C LEU A 137 -7.85 9.42 -7.56
N ARG A 138 -9.12 9.02 -7.59
CA ARG A 138 -10.05 9.34 -8.69
C ARG A 138 -10.24 10.84 -8.85
N SER A 139 -10.44 11.56 -7.74
CA SER A 139 -10.60 13.01 -7.74
C SER A 139 -9.32 13.73 -8.17
N SER A 140 -8.17 13.33 -7.65
CA SER A 140 -6.85 13.88 -8.02
C SER A 140 -6.56 13.70 -9.51
N ARG A 141 -6.81 12.51 -10.06
CA ARG A 141 -6.69 12.26 -11.50
C ARG A 141 -7.58 13.16 -12.33
N LYS A 142 -8.84 13.37 -11.93
CA LYS A 142 -9.76 14.28 -12.64
C LYS A 142 -9.25 15.72 -12.63
N LYS A 143 -8.73 16.19 -11.50
CA LYS A 143 -8.12 17.53 -11.38
C LYS A 143 -6.92 17.68 -12.32
N MET A 144 -5.99 16.72 -12.29
CA MET A 144 -4.78 16.74 -13.14
C MET A 144 -5.13 16.68 -14.63
N ALA A 145 -6.03 15.79 -15.03
CA ALA A 145 -6.48 15.69 -16.43
C ALA A 145 -7.19 16.96 -16.91
N GLY A 146 -7.99 17.60 -16.05
CA GLY A 146 -8.61 18.89 -16.35
C GLY A 146 -7.57 19.97 -16.61
N LYS A 147 -6.56 20.08 -15.74
CA LYS A 147 -5.48 21.06 -15.90
C LYS A 147 -4.64 20.78 -17.15
N LEU A 148 -4.23 19.53 -17.39
CA LEU A 148 -3.48 19.14 -18.59
C LEU A 148 -4.21 19.56 -19.87
N ARG A 149 -5.52 19.28 -19.99
CA ARG A 149 -6.31 19.70 -21.17
C ARG A 149 -6.28 21.21 -21.41
N VAL A 150 -6.35 22.02 -20.35
CA VAL A 150 -6.26 23.48 -20.48
C VAL A 150 -4.86 23.89 -20.95
N LEU A 151 -3.81 23.31 -20.37
CA LEU A 151 -2.43 23.63 -20.74
C LEU A 151 -2.12 23.22 -22.19
N GLU A 152 -2.61 22.05 -22.62
CA GLU A 152 -2.50 21.56 -24.00
C GLU A 152 -3.31 22.41 -24.99
N PHE A 153 -4.48 22.91 -24.59
CA PHE A 153 -5.32 23.77 -25.43
C PHE A 153 -4.77 25.19 -25.55
N VAL A 154 -4.10 25.68 -24.50
CA VAL A 154 -3.70 27.08 -24.39
C VAL A 154 -2.38 27.37 -25.10
N TRP A 155 -1.43 26.44 -25.29
CA TRP A 155 -0.08 26.81 -25.79
C TRP A 155 0.52 26.04 -26.97
N GLY A 156 1.18 26.85 -27.81
CA GLY A 156 2.41 26.52 -28.52
C GLY A 156 3.67 27.06 -27.78
N CYS A 157 4.75 26.29 -27.86
CA CYS A 157 6.17 26.64 -27.71
C CYS A 157 6.78 27.28 -26.44
N ASP A 158 6.07 27.70 -25.39
CA ASP A 158 6.76 28.21 -24.18
C ASP A 158 7.34 27.09 -23.28
N ARG A 159 8.54 27.32 -22.74
CA ARG A 159 9.37 26.35 -22.01
C ARG A 159 8.83 26.09 -20.59
N VAL A 160 8.31 27.12 -19.93
CA VAL A 160 7.78 27.02 -18.55
C VAL A 160 6.59 26.06 -18.51
N MET A 161 5.70 26.09 -19.51
CA MET A 161 4.61 25.13 -19.60
C MET A 161 5.07 23.70 -19.74
N ARG A 162 6.14 23.44 -20.49
CA ARG A 162 6.60 22.07 -20.71
C ARG A 162 6.97 21.43 -19.38
N GLY A 163 7.67 22.17 -18.51
CA GLY A 163 7.94 21.74 -17.13
C GLY A 163 6.67 21.48 -16.32
N VAL A 164 5.67 22.35 -16.40
CA VAL A 164 4.37 22.15 -15.72
C VAL A 164 3.63 20.91 -16.23
N VAL A 165 3.59 20.71 -17.55
CA VAL A 165 2.94 19.56 -18.20
C VAL A 165 3.65 18.26 -17.79
N GLU A 166 4.98 18.24 -17.78
CA GLU A 166 5.76 17.07 -17.38
C GLU A 166 5.59 16.73 -15.89
N GLN A 167 5.59 17.73 -14.99
CA GLN A 167 5.30 17.53 -13.57
C GLN A 167 3.90 16.90 -13.35
N LEU A 168 2.89 17.41 -14.06
CA LEU A 168 1.52 16.90 -13.97
C LEU A 168 1.36 15.52 -14.60
N ASP A 169 2.03 15.24 -15.72
CA ASP A 169 1.98 13.94 -16.39
C ASP A 169 2.62 12.84 -15.52
N VAL A 170 3.81 13.11 -14.95
CA VAL A 170 4.49 12.16 -14.04
C VAL A 170 3.64 11.90 -12.80
N ALA A 171 3.05 12.95 -12.20
CA ALA A 171 2.16 12.79 -11.05
C ALA A 171 0.88 12.01 -11.43
N ALA A 172 0.27 12.30 -12.58
CA ALA A 172 -0.93 11.61 -13.06
C ALA A 172 -0.67 10.12 -13.32
N LYS A 173 0.49 9.77 -13.89
CA LYS A 173 0.94 8.37 -14.03
C LYS A 173 1.09 7.70 -12.67
N GLY A 174 1.66 8.39 -11.69
CA GLY A 174 1.73 7.94 -10.29
C GLY A 174 0.33 7.65 -9.72
N VAL A 175 -0.61 8.60 -9.83
CA VAL A 175 -2.01 8.41 -9.38
C VAL A 175 -2.68 7.22 -10.05
N TYR A 176 -2.45 7.01 -11.35
CA TYR A 176 -3.01 5.87 -12.09
C TYR A 176 -2.48 4.53 -11.56
N ILE A 177 -1.17 4.42 -11.35
CA ILE A 177 -0.53 3.22 -10.82
C ILE A 177 -1.07 2.91 -9.42
N LEU A 178 -1.10 3.91 -8.53
CA LEU A 178 -1.64 3.76 -7.17
C LEU A 178 -3.10 3.31 -7.20
N LYS A 179 -3.94 3.89 -8.07
CA LYS A 179 -5.33 3.45 -8.19
C LYS A 179 -5.41 1.97 -8.54
N ARG A 180 -4.66 1.53 -9.55
CA ARG A 180 -4.66 0.15 -10.02
C ARG A 180 -4.17 -0.81 -8.92
N ASP A 181 -3.07 -0.46 -8.25
CA ASP A 181 -2.49 -1.28 -7.19
C ASP A 181 -3.49 -1.40 -6.02
N PHE A 182 -4.14 -0.30 -5.63
CA PHE A 182 -5.19 -0.32 -4.59
C PHE A 182 -6.47 -1.05 -4.98
N ASP A 183 -6.87 -1.03 -6.26
CA ASP A 183 -7.98 -1.86 -6.72
C ASP A 183 -7.64 -3.36 -6.56
N THR A 184 -6.38 -3.76 -6.81
CA THR A 184 -5.92 -5.15 -6.62
C THR A 184 -5.81 -5.53 -5.15
N ILE A 185 -5.16 -4.70 -4.34
CA ILE A 185 -5.06 -4.90 -2.88
C ILE A 185 -6.46 -4.94 -2.26
N GLY A 186 -7.39 -4.07 -2.69
CA GLY A 186 -8.76 -4.05 -2.20
C GLY A 186 -9.49 -5.37 -2.39
N ARG A 187 -9.42 -5.97 -3.59
CA ARG A 187 -10.03 -7.29 -3.85
C ARG A 187 -9.39 -8.41 -3.01
N ALA A 188 -8.09 -8.37 -2.79
CA ALA A 188 -7.39 -9.36 -1.98
C ALA A 188 -7.72 -9.21 -0.49
N VAL A 189 -7.81 -7.98 0.03
CA VAL A 189 -8.27 -7.67 1.39
C VAL A 189 -9.72 -8.12 1.59
N GLU A 190 -10.60 -7.92 0.62
CA GLU A 190 -11.99 -8.39 0.68
C GLU A 190 -12.09 -9.92 0.74
N ARG A 191 -11.33 -10.62 -0.10
CA ARG A 191 -11.27 -12.09 -0.11
C ARG A 191 -10.82 -12.65 1.24
N MET A 192 -9.72 -12.11 1.76
CA MET A 192 -9.15 -12.53 3.04
C MET A 192 -10.07 -12.21 4.22
N GLY A 193 -10.69 -11.03 4.20
CA GLY A 193 -11.68 -10.64 5.21
C GLY A 193 -12.86 -11.62 5.24
N GLY A 194 -13.32 -12.07 4.07
CA GLY A 194 -14.38 -13.08 3.96
C GLY A 194 -13.99 -14.46 4.52
N GLU A 195 -12.75 -14.90 4.33
CA GLU A 195 -12.24 -16.16 4.88
C GLU A 195 -12.13 -16.09 6.42
N ILE A 196 -11.61 -14.99 6.95
CA ILE A 196 -11.50 -14.80 8.41
C ILE A 196 -12.89 -14.66 9.06
N GLU A 197 -13.81 -13.96 8.41
CA GLU A 197 -15.19 -13.84 8.90
C GLU A 197 -15.93 -15.17 8.85
N HIS A 198 -15.67 -15.99 7.82
CA HIS A 198 -16.14 -17.36 7.77
C HIS A 198 -15.63 -18.16 8.97
N ASP A 199 -14.32 -18.18 9.18
CA ASP A 199 -13.66 -18.90 10.27
C ASP A 199 -14.17 -18.47 11.65
N ARG A 200 -14.37 -17.16 11.85
CA ARG A 200 -15.03 -16.63 13.05
C ARG A 200 -16.44 -17.18 13.23
N ALA A 201 -17.26 -17.14 12.20
CA ALA A 201 -18.64 -17.65 12.25
C ALA A 201 -18.70 -19.17 12.47
N MET A 202 -17.63 -19.91 12.15
CA MET A 202 -17.51 -21.33 12.45
C MET A 202 -17.24 -21.55 13.94
N MET A 203 -16.35 -20.75 14.52
CA MET A 203 -16.02 -20.77 15.95
C MET A 203 -17.22 -20.40 16.84
N GLU A 204 -17.98 -19.36 16.46
CA GLU A 204 -19.19 -18.95 17.19
C GLU A 204 -20.27 -20.05 17.21
N ARG A 205 -20.30 -20.92 16.19
CA ARG A 205 -21.21 -22.06 16.10
C ARG A 205 -20.70 -23.29 16.86
N GLY A 206 -19.61 -23.17 17.61
CA GLY A 206 -19.01 -24.25 18.38
C GLY A 206 -18.34 -25.32 17.53
N ARG A 207 -17.94 -24.99 16.28
CA ARG A 207 -17.10 -25.89 15.48
C ARG A 207 -15.67 -25.90 16.02
N SER A 208 -14.98 -27.02 15.82
CA SER A 208 -13.73 -27.30 16.49
C SER A 208 -12.52 -26.65 15.80
N VAL A 209 -11.45 -26.49 16.56
CA VAL A 209 -10.18 -25.86 16.19
C VAL A 209 -9.57 -26.50 14.93
N GLU A 210 -9.88 -27.77 14.67
CA GLU A 210 -9.48 -28.52 13.47
C GLU A 210 -9.90 -27.83 12.17
N VAL A 211 -11.05 -27.16 12.12
CA VAL A 211 -11.48 -26.39 10.94
C VAL A 211 -10.52 -25.24 10.63
N LEU A 212 -10.01 -24.57 11.68
CA LEU A 212 -9.04 -23.48 11.52
C LEU A 212 -7.66 -23.98 11.13
N LYS A 213 -7.31 -25.22 11.52
CA LYS A 213 -6.07 -25.86 11.07
C LYS A 213 -6.13 -26.19 9.58
N GLU A 214 -7.31 -26.60 9.09
CA GLU A 214 -7.52 -26.82 7.66
C GLU A 214 -7.47 -25.52 6.85
N SER A 215 -7.92 -24.39 7.43
CA SER A 215 -7.87 -23.08 6.78
C SER A 215 -6.49 -22.39 6.86
N GLU A 216 -5.59 -22.81 7.77
CA GLU A 216 -4.25 -22.21 7.92
C GLU A 216 -3.50 -22.11 6.59
N PHE A 217 -3.50 -23.19 5.79
CA PHE A 217 -2.83 -23.21 4.50
C PHE A 217 -3.44 -22.22 3.50
N GLY A 218 -4.77 -22.10 3.50
CA GLY A 218 -5.51 -21.15 2.65
C GLY A 218 -5.21 -19.70 3.01
N VAL A 219 -5.34 -19.37 4.30
CA VAL A 219 -5.07 -18.05 4.85
C VAL A 219 -3.60 -17.65 4.66
N SER A 220 -2.66 -18.56 4.92
CA SER A 220 -1.23 -18.29 4.73
C SER A 220 -0.91 -17.97 3.27
N ARG A 221 -1.46 -18.74 2.33
CA ARG A 221 -1.25 -18.50 0.90
C ARG A 221 -1.83 -17.16 0.46
N GLN A 222 -3.05 -16.81 0.91
CA GLN A 222 -3.66 -15.52 0.60
C GLN A 222 -2.89 -14.36 1.24
N ALA A 223 -2.32 -14.57 2.44
CA ALA A 223 -1.48 -13.60 3.12
C ALA A 223 -0.20 -13.32 2.33
N GLU A 224 0.49 -14.35 1.84
CA GLU A 224 1.68 -14.19 1.00
C GLU A 224 1.38 -13.43 -0.31
N GLU A 225 0.27 -13.74 -1.00
CA GLU A 225 -0.17 -13.03 -2.20
C GLU A 225 -0.44 -11.54 -1.92
N LEU A 226 -1.18 -11.26 -0.84
CA LEU A 226 -1.51 -9.89 -0.46
C LEU A 226 -0.26 -9.12 -0.01
N GLU A 227 0.64 -9.74 0.76
CA GLU A 227 1.94 -9.16 1.12
C GLU A 227 2.73 -8.74 -0.12
N GLU A 228 2.83 -9.60 -1.13
CA GLU A 228 3.54 -9.29 -2.36
C GLU A 228 2.94 -8.05 -3.06
N HIS A 229 1.62 -8.00 -3.20
CA HIS A 229 0.93 -6.85 -3.78
C HIS A 229 1.15 -5.57 -2.99
N VAL A 230 1.18 -5.65 -1.66
CA VAL A 230 1.41 -4.50 -0.77
C VAL A 230 2.85 -4.02 -0.86
N TYR A 231 3.84 -4.92 -0.90
CA TYR A 231 5.24 -4.57 -1.11
C TYR A 231 5.49 -3.94 -2.47
N LEU A 232 4.91 -4.49 -3.53
CA LEU A 232 4.96 -3.90 -4.87
C LEU A 232 4.37 -2.49 -4.89
N CYS A 233 3.24 -2.28 -4.22
CA CYS A 233 2.62 -0.97 -4.10
C CYS A 233 3.49 0.04 -3.34
N LEU A 234 4.14 -0.37 -2.24
CA LEU A 234 5.07 0.49 -1.51
C LEU A 234 6.27 0.90 -2.38
N LEU A 235 6.81 -0.04 -3.17
CA LEU A 235 7.88 0.24 -4.13
C LEU A 235 7.41 1.22 -5.22
N THR A 236 6.19 1.04 -5.76
CA THR A 236 5.65 1.92 -6.80
C THR A 236 5.35 3.32 -6.27
N ILE A 237 4.84 3.46 -5.04
CA ILE A 237 4.69 4.74 -4.33
C ILE A 237 6.02 5.50 -4.32
N ASN A 238 7.08 4.86 -3.84
CA ASN A 238 8.38 5.49 -3.71
C ASN A 238 8.99 5.90 -5.04
N ARG A 239 8.94 5.01 -6.03
CA ARG A 239 9.41 5.32 -7.37
C ARG A 239 8.64 6.49 -7.97
N ALA A 240 7.31 6.52 -7.84
CA ALA A 240 6.48 7.59 -8.37
C ALA A 240 6.76 8.92 -7.67
N ARG A 241 6.88 8.94 -6.33
CA ARG A 241 7.25 10.15 -5.56
C ARG A 241 8.61 10.70 -5.98
N ALA A 242 9.63 9.85 -6.10
CA ALA A 242 10.96 10.25 -6.53
C ALA A 242 10.98 10.82 -7.97
N MET A 243 10.18 10.25 -8.88
CA MET A 243 10.06 10.80 -10.25
C MET A 243 9.42 12.18 -10.27
N VAL A 244 8.35 12.41 -9.48
CA VAL A 244 7.71 13.72 -9.39
C VAL A 244 8.68 14.76 -8.82
N VAL A 245 9.42 14.43 -7.76
CA VAL A 245 10.43 15.34 -7.19
C VAL A 245 11.56 15.63 -8.15
N ARG A 246 12.06 14.63 -8.88
CA ARG A 246 13.06 14.85 -9.93
C ARG A 246 12.57 15.87 -10.95
N GLU A 247 11.31 15.77 -11.35
CA GLU A 247 10.71 16.66 -12.34
C GLU A 247 10.50 18.09 -11.81
N ILE A 248 10.10 18.22 -10.55
CA ILE A 248 10.04 19.51 -9.84
C ILE A 248 11.44 20.16 -9.83
N CYS A 249 12.48 19.43 -9.43
CA CYS A 249 13.85 19.96 -9.38
C CYS A 249 14.35 20.36 -10.77
N ARG A 250 14.10 19.53 -11.79
CA ARG A 250 14.49 19.79 -13.18
C ARG A 250 13.86 21.09 -13.71
N SER A 251 12.59 21.32 -13.38
CA SER A 251 11.86 22.54 -13.76
C SER A 251 12.29 23.77 -12.97
N SER A 252 12.91 23.61 -11.79
CA SER A 252 13.35 24.71 -10.93
C SER A 252 14.76 25.23 -11.24
N MET A 253 15.58 24.44 -11.93
CA MET A 253 16.98 24.76 -12.26
C MET A 253 17.15 25.48 -13.62
N THR A 254 16.04 25.82 -14.27
CA THR A 254 15.97 26.41 -15.62
C THR A 254 15.12 27.65 -15.63
#